data_AF-A0A250Y0Q0-F1
#
_entry.id   AF-A0A250Y0Q0-F1
#
_cell.length_a   1.000
_cell.length_b   1.000
_cell.length_c   1.000
_cell.angle_alpha   90.00
_cell.angle_beta   90.00
_cell.angle_gamma   90.00
#
_symmetry.space_group_name_H-M   'P 1'
#
loop_
_entity.id
_entity.type
_entity.pdbx_description
1 polymer ?
#
loop_
_entity_poly.entity_id
_entity_poly.type
_entity_poly.pdbx_seq_one_letter_code
_entity_poly.pdbx_strand_id
1 'polypeptide(L)'
;MLGQAGERLADVYVGVDVFARGNVVGGQFDTDKSLELIRKHGFSAALFAPGWVYECLEKSDFFQNQDKFWSLLERYLPTHSICSLPFVTSFCLGMGTRRVCYGKEQVVGPWYHPSAQEMQPFFGEHKLAEDGRGWVKTHCCLADSWHGGSSLLLRGVIPPEVGNVAVRWVSLQVPVPPKIFLSLVYKFEGTTNVRVALELTTEDASSCHIGSISVLNAETGSRHSPRPLRVPPSKLARWAGRCGQQLSGGWIQRCYETNLHGCLLQDLFVNFSRPPGSQVEESFICRLGEIQVVDANSLLAPLPHVQNVTISQVCWLPPTSGSEGLPAQLGLSCTLHWSYLLRHVRGFRIHSWQTTGSSPSREPPGLEKPTFLGLAFVNQYRVVNLVVEATRPGQDGRVEFLVEPVPKEGFLVPQAEWGRAALIYSAPQ
;
A
#
# COMPACT_ATOMS: atom_id res chain seq x y z
N MET A 1 20.12 -35.35 -20.58
CA MET A 1 19.49 -36.17 -19.52
C MET A 1 18.67 -35.24 -18.66
N LEU A 2 17.33 -35.34 -18.68
CA LEU A 2 16.52 -34.78 -17.60
C LEU A 2 16.93 -35.53 -16.32
N GLY A 3 17.29 -34.79 -15.26
CA GLY A 3 17.60 -35.40 -13.96
C GLY A 3 16.42 -36.20 -13.42
N GLN A 4 16.61 -36.99 -12.34
CA GLN A 4 15.55 -37.84 -11.77
C GLN A 4 14.24 -37.10 -11.43
N ALA A 5 14.29 -35.78 -11.22
CA ALA A 5 13.13 -34.93 -10.97
C ALA A 5 12.30 -34.58 -12.22
N GLY A 6 12.80 -34.84 -13.43
CA GLY A 6 12.07 -34.59 -14.69
C GLY A 6 11.50 -33.18 -14.80
N GLU A 7 10.21 -33.06 -15.08
CA GLU A 7 9.48 -31.79 -15.20
C GLU A 7 9.28 -31.07 -13.85
N ARG A 8 9.48 -31.76 -12.72
CA ARG A 8 9.27 -31.23 -11.37
C ARG A 8 10.51 -30.56 -10.77
N LEU A 9 11.51 -30.22 -11.59
CA LEU A 9 12.73 -29.56 -11.11
C LEU A 9 12.45 -28.27 -10.32
N ALA A 10 11.46 -27.48 -10.75
CA ALA A 10 11.05 -26.26 -10.06
C ALA A 10 10.32 -26.51 -8.72
N ASP A 11 9.82 -27.72 -8.48
CA ASP A 11 9.18 -28.11 -7.21
C ASP A 11 10.21 -28.50 -6.14
N VAL A 12 11.47 -28.69 -6.52
CA VAL A 12 12.56 -29.04 -5.60
C VAL A 12 13.25 -27.76 -5.14
N TYR A 13 13.14 -27.50 -3.83
CA TYR A 13 13.71 -26.32 -3.19
C TYR A 13 15.01 -26.67 -2.47
N VAL A 14 16.12 -26.14 -2.96
CA VAL A 14 17.42 -26.23 -2.28
C VAL A 14 17.45 -25.20 -1.15
N GLY A 15 17.64 -25.66 0.08
CA GLY A 15 17.73 -24.79 1.25
C GLY A 15 19.02 -23.97 1.24
N VAL A 16 18.90 -22.66 1.49
CA VAL A 16 20.02 -21.72 1.62
C VAL A 16 19.96 -21.07 2.99
N ASP A 17 20.90 -21.40 3.88
CA ASP A 17 21.04 -20.70 5.16
C ASP A 17 21.70 -19.33 4.94
N VAL A 18 20.87 -18.31 4.75
CA VAL A 18 21.36 -16.95 4.45
C VAL A 18 21.90 -16.25 5.70
N PHE A 19 21.68 -16.80 6.90
CA PHE A 19 22.36 -16.32 8.11
C PHE A 19 23.85 -16.70 8.09
N ALA A 20 24.22 -17.76 7.37
CA ALA A 20 25.56 -18.36 7.33
C ALA A 20 26.01 -18.98 8.67
N ARG A 21 25.11 -19.71 9.36
CA ARG A 21 25.43 -20.40 10.62
C ARG A 21 25.97 -21.79 10.34
N GLY A 22 27.16 -21.87 9.75
CA GLY A 22 27.84 -23.13 9.49
C GLY A 22 28.68 -23.09 8.22
N ASN A 23 28.97 -24.28 7.68
CA ASN A 23 29.69 -24.39 6.41
C ASN A 23 28.70 -24.29 5.25
N VAL A 24 28.60 -23.09 4.66
CA VAL A 24 27.70 -22.77 3.54
C VAL A 24 28.49 -22.31 2.32
N VAL A 25 27.94 -22.48 1.12
CA VAL A 25 28.55 -22.00 -0.14
C VAL A 25 28.65 -20.48 -0.16
N GLY A 26 27.61 -19.80 0.34
CA GLY A 26 27.56 -18.35 0.50
C GLY A 26 26.32 -17.97 1.31
N GLY A 27 26.48 -17.06 2.25
CA GLY A 27 25.39 -16.52 3.08
C GLY A 27 25.65 -15.05 3.37
N GLN A 28 24.75 -14.39 4.10
CA GLN A 28 24.78 -12.95 4.32
C GLN A 28 24.88 -12.19 2.98
N PHE A 29 25.85 -11.28 2.83
CA PHE A 29 26.10 -10.54 1.59
C PHE A 29 26.85 -11.34 0.50
N ASP A 30 27.02 -12.65 0.67
CA ASP A 30 27.54 -13.59 -0.33
C ASP A 30 26.47 -14.64 -0.77
N THR A 31 25.21 -14.42 -0.40
CA THR A 31 24.10 -15.37 -0.66
C THR A 31 23.83 -15.58 -2.17
N ASP A 32 24.20 -14.61 -3.02
CA ASP A 32 24.12 -14.74 -4.48
C ASP A 32 24.89 -15.93 -5.03
N LYS A 33 26.04 -16.28 -4.44
CA LYS A 33 26.84 -17.45 -4.84
C LYS A 33 26.04 -18.75 -4.72
N SER A 34 25.27 -18.88 -3.65
CA SER A 34 24.38 -20.04 -3.43
C SER A 34 23.27 -20.07 -4.47
N LEU A 35 22.63 -18.92 -4.75
CA LEU A 35 21.56 -18.84 -5.74
C LEU A 35 22.07 -19.08 -7.17
N GLU A 36 23.25 -18.58 -7.52
CA GLU A 36 23.88 -18.80 -8.82
C GLU A 36 24.07 -20.29 -9.09
N LEU A 37 24.60 -21.04 -8.12
CA LEU A 37 24.79 -22.48 -8.22
C LEU A 37 23.45 -23.22 -8.37
N ILE A 38 22.45 -22.87 -7.56
CA ILE A 38 21.11 -23.49 -7.63
C ILE A 38 20.49 -23.26 -9.00
N ARG A 39 20.56 -22.02 -9.52
CA ARG A 39 20.00 -21.66 -10.82
C ARG A 39 20.74 -22.31 -11.98
N LYS A 40 22.06 -22.51 -11.89
CA LYS A 40 22.84 -23.30 -12.87
C LYS A 40 22.28 -24.71 -13.05
N HIS A 41 21.66 -25.28 -12.03
CA HIS A 41 21.05 -26.61 -12.07
C HIS A 41 19.52 -26.60 -12.30
N GLY A 42 18.91 -25.43 -12.51
CA GLY A 42 17.49 -25.30 -12.80
C GLY A 42 16.55 -25.54 -11.62
N PHE A 43 17.07 -25.54 -10.38
CA PHE A 43 16.28 -25.76 -9.16
C PHE A 43 15.67 -24.47 -8.61
N SER A 44 14.68 -24.63 -7.72
CA SER A 44 14.18 -23.57 -6.85
C SER A 44 15.01 -23.45 -5.57
N ALA A 45 14.89 -22.31 -4.87
CA ALA A 45 15.62 -22.04 -3.63
C ALA A 45 14.66 -21.72 -2.48
N ALA A 46 14.96 -22.23 -1.28
CA ALA A 46 14.28 -21.87 -0.03
C ALA A 46 15.26 -21.07 0.85
N LEU A 47 15.00 -19.78 1.04
CA LEU A 47 15.82 -18.91 1.89
C LEU A 47 15.49 -19.16 3.37
N PHE A 48 16.47 -19.64 4.12
CA PHE A 48 16.35 -19.88 5.55
C PHE A 48 16.99 -18.73 6.34
N ALA A 49 16.25 -18.21 7.32
CA ALA A 49 16.65 -17.16 8.25
C ALA A 49 17.08 -15.80 7.63
N PRO A 50 16.26 -15.19 6.75
CA PRO A 50 16.51 -13.84 6.23
C PRO A 50 16.46 -12.73 7.29
N GLY A 51 15.97 -13.04 8.50
CA GLY A 51 15.94 -12.11 9.65
C GLY A 51 17.31 -11.63 10.12
N TRP A 52 18.40 -12.31 9.72
CA TRP A 52 19.78 -11.95 10.08
C TRP A 52 20.12 -10.48 9.80
N VAL A 53 19.52 -9.88 8.75
CA VAL A 53 19.73 -8.47 8.40
C VAL A 53 19.32 -7.55 9.55
N TYR A 54 18.20 -7.85 10.22
CA TYR A 54 17.73 -7.11 11.39
C TYR A 54 18.42 -7.55 12.68
N GLU A 55 18.71 -8.83 12.83
CA GLU A 55 19.24 -9.42 14.06
C GLU A 55 20.72 -9.12 14.29
N CYS A 56 21.52 -8.97 13.22
CA CYS A 56 22.98 -8.90 13.33
C CYS A 56 23.58 -7.55 12.90
N LEU A 57 22.82 -6.69 12.22
CA LEU A 57 23.32 -5.39 11.74
C LEU A 57 22.68 -4.23 12.52
N GLU A 58 23.22 -3.03 12.32
CA GLU A 58 22.72 -1.83 12.97
C GLU A 58 21.28 -1.51 12.53
N LYS A 59 20.39 -1.38 13.52
CA LYS A 59 18.95 -1.16 13.30
C LYS A 59 18.65 0.20 12.66
N SER A 60 19.50 1.20 12.90
CA SER A 60 19.41 2.51 12.24
C SER A 60 19.58 2.43 10.72
N ASP A 61 20.34 1.43 10.26
CA ASP A 61 20.66 1.20 8.85
C ASP A 61 19.86 0.03 8.27
N PHE A 62 18.80 -0.42 8.97
CA PHE A 62 18.06 -1.62 8.60
C PHE A 62 17.54 -1.56 7.16
N PHE A 63 16.95 -0.45 6.72
CA PHE A 63 16.44 -0.32 5.35
C PHE A 63 17.54 -0.41 4.30
N GLN A 64 18.69 0.24 4.54
CA GLN A 64 19.83 0.21 3.64
C GLN A 64 20.42 -1.20 3.54
N ASN A 65 20.52 -1.90 4.67
CA ASN A 65 21.01 -3.28 4.73
C ASN A 65 20.02 -4.25 4.09
N GLN A 66 18.72 -4.04 4.27
CA GLN A 66 17.66 -4.77 3.58
C GLN A 66 17.76 -4.58 2.07
N ASP A 67 17.81 -3.34 1.60
CA ASP A 67 17.91 -3.02 0.18
C ASP A 67 19.15 -3.67 -0.43
N LYS A 68 20.30 -3.59 0.28
CA LYS A 68 21.55 -4.24 -0.15
C LYS A 68 21.40 -5.76 -0.26
N PHE A 69 20.81 -6.41 0.73
CA PHE A 69 20.63 -7.87 0.73
C PHE A 69 19.69 -8.32 -0.37
N TRP A 70 18.53 -7.69 -0.57
CA TRP A 70 17.60 -8.12 -1.62
C TRP A 70 18.05 -7.74 -3.02
N SER A 71 18.73 -6.59 -3.20
CA SER A 71 19.32 -6.21 -4.49
C SER A 71 20.41 -7.20 -4.93
N LEU A 72 21.18 -7.74 -3.99
CA LEU A 72 22.17 -8.79 -4.27
C LEU A 72 21.52 -10.03 -4.93
N LEU A 73 20.30 -10.37 -4.52
CA LEU A 73 19.59 -11.58 -4.95
C LEU A 73 18.66 -11.34 -6.15
N GLU A 74 18.35 -10.09 -6.47
CA GLU A 74 17.32 -9.67 -7.45
C GLU A 74 17.35 -10.49 -8.74
N ARG A 75 18.54 -10.62 -9.36
CA ARG A 75 18.70 -11.33 -10.65
C ARG A 75 18.31 -12.82 -10.62
N TYR A 76 18.23 -13.42 -9.43
CA TYR A 76 17.88 -14.83 -9.22
C TYR A 76 16.43 -15.02 -8.73
N LEU A 77 15.73 -13.94 -8.44
CA LEU A 77 14.39 -13.93 -7.85
C LEU A 77 13.38 -13.42 -8.90
N PRO A 78 12.73 -14.32 -9.66
CA PRO A 78 11.69 -13.92 -10.58
C PRO A 78 10.56 -13.24 -9.82
N THR A 79 10.08 -12.10 -10.32
CA THR A 79 9.01 -11.34 -9.66
C THR A 79 7.64 -11.68 -10.23
N HIS A 80 6.64 -11.79 -9.37
CA HIS A 80 5.25 -11.95 -9.79
C HIS A 80 4.63 -10.62 -10.18
N SER A 81 3.88 -10.62 -11.29
CA SER A 81 3.14 -9.46 -11.76
C SER A 81 1.81 -9.28 -11.01
N ILE A 82 1.34 -8.04 -10.95
CA ILE A 82 0.03 -7.70 -10.39
C ILE A 82 -1.03 -7.85 -11.49
N CYS A 83 -2.02 -8.70 -11.26
CA CYS A 83 -2.99 -9.10 -12.30
C CYS A 83 -4.41 -8.54 -12.09
N SER A 84 -4.58 -7.49 -11.28
CA SER A 84 -5.91 -6.92 -10.99
C SER A 84 -5.90 -5.42 -10.74
N LEU A 85 -6.99 -4.74 -11.13
CA LEU A 85 -7.30 -3.36 -10.77
C LEU A 85 -8.37 -3.29 -9.66
N PRO A 86 -8.44 -2.19 -8.88
CA PRO A 86 -7.50 -1.06 -8.89
C PRO A 86 -6.14 -1.44 -8.30
N PHE A 87 -5.06 -1.00 -8.95
CA PHE A 87 -3.72 -1.06 -8.36
C PHE A 87 -3.45 0.28 -7.68
N VAL A 88 -3.25 0.24 -6.37
CA VAL A 88 -2.96 1.43 -5.58
C VAL A 88 -1.92 1.09 -4.52
N THR A 89 -0.90 1.94 -4.40
CA THR A 89 0.07 1.88 -3.32
C THR A 89 0.52 3.28 -2.94
N SER A 90 0.61 3.52 -1.64
CA SER A 90 1.25 4.68 -1.03
C SER A 90 2.61 4.33 -0.42
N PHE A 91 3.15 3.16 -0.80
CA PHE A 91 4.44 2.64 -0.33
C PHE A 91 4.48 2.44 1.18
N CYS A 92 3.33 2.14 1.81
CA CYS A 92 3.27 1.93 3.25
C CYS A 92 3.90 0.59 3.63
N LEU A 93 4.89 0.61 4.52
CA LEU A 93 5.58 -0.59 5.03
C LEU A 93 4.80 -1.31 6.15
N GLY A 94 3.58 -0.87 6.46
CA GLY A 94 2.86 -1.31 7.65
C GLY A 94 3.49 -0.81 8.95
N MET A 95 4.31 0.24 8.88
CA MET A 95 4.93 0.87 10.04
C MET A 95 5.30 2.32 9.73
N GLY A 96 5.56 3.10 10.77
CA GLY A 96 6.10 4.45 10.65
C GLY A 96 6.31 5.12 12.00
N THR A 97 7.05 6.23 12.02
CA THR A 97 7.25 7.05 13.24
C THR A 97 6.03 7.92 13.58
N ARG A 98 5.10 8.04 12.64
CA ARG A 98 3.82 8.73 12.72
C ARG A 98 2.86 8.10 11.71
N ARG A 99 1.56 8.28 11.92
CA ARG A 99 0.55 7.84 10.94
C ARG A 99 -0.02 9.04 10.20
N VAL A 100 0.17 9.07 8.89
CA VAL A 100 -0.25 10.16 8.02
C VAL A 100 -1.39 9.67 7.12
N CYS A 101 -2.33 10.56 6.83
CA CYS A 101 -3.37 10.33 5.85
C CYS A 101 -3.44 11.54 4.93
N TYR A 102 -3.08 11.32 3.66
CA TYR A 102 -3.05 12.33 2.62
C TYR A 102 -2.29 13.60 3.02
N GLY A 103 -1.07 13.43 3.52
CA GLY A 103 -0.18 14.50 3.96
C GLY A 103 -0.55 15.14 5.31
N LYS A 104 -1.62 14.68 5.97
CA LYS A 104 -2.04 15.15 7.30
C LYS A 104 -1.79 14.10 8.37
N GLU A 105 -1.13 14.50 9.44
CA GLU A 105 -0.88 13.62 10.59
C GLU A 105 -2.20 13.26 11.29
N GLN A 106 -2.43 11.97 11.51
CA GLN A 106 -3.61 11.46 12.23
C GLN A 106 -3.29 11.04 13.66
N VAL A 107 -2.13 10.41 13.86
CA VAL A 107 -1.69 9.92 15.17
C VAL A 107 -0.21 10.23 15.31
N VAL A 108 0.12 10.86 16.44
CA VAL A 108 1.49 11.16 16.85
C VAL A 108 2.08 9.89 17.47
N GLY A 109 3.30 9.54 17.07
CA GLY A 109 4.05 8.44 17.64
C GLY A 109 4.20 7.21 16.74
N PRO A 110 5.16 6.33 17.06
CA PRO A 110 5.50 5.18 16.25
C PRO A 110 4.36 4.15 16.24
N TRP A 111 4.18 3.49 15.11
CA TRP A 111 3.19 2.44 14.94
C TRP A 111 3.73 1.32 14.06
N TYR A 112 3.21 0.12 14.28
CA TYR A 112 3.57 -1.10 13.56
C TYR A 112 2.32 -1.98 13.44
N HIS A 113 1.93 -2.28 12.20
CA HIS A 113 0.84 -3.17 11.86
C HIS A 113 1.09 -3.78 10.47
N PRO A 114 1.65 -5.01 10.37
CA PRO A 114 2.02 -5.63 9.09
C PRO A 114 0.87 -5.76 8.09
N SER A 115 -0.37 -5.95 8.55
CA SER A 115 -1.54 -5.97 7.66
C SER A 115 -1.84 -4.63 6.97
N ALA A 116 -1.21 -3.54 7.41
CA ALA A 116 -1.26 -2.24 6.77
C ALA A 116 -0.17 -2.06 5.69
N GLN A 117 0.69 -3.06 5.50
CA GLN A 117 1.69 -3.04 4.44
C GLN A 117 1.00 -3.10 3.08
N GLU A 118 1.36 -2.17 2.21
CA GLU A 118 0.87 -2.09 0.84
C GLU A 118 1.90 -2.68 -0.13
N MET A 119 1.48 -2.88 -1.38
CA MET A 119 2.38 -3.38 -2.43
C MET A 119 3.62 -2.49 -2.55
N GLN A 120 4.80 -3.10 -2.48
CA GLN A 120 6.07 -2.41 -2.63
C GLN A 120 6.56 -2.50 -4.09
N PRO A 121 7.34 -1.51 -4.57
CA PRO A 121 7.84 -1.49 -5.94
C PRO A 121 9.03 -2.45 -6.10
N PHE A 122 9.51 -2.62 -7.33
CA PHE A 122 10.83 -3.20 -7.56
C PHE A 122 11.90 -2.32 -6.93
N PHE A 123 12.79 -2.93 -6.15
CA PHE A 123 13.88 -2.26 -5.47
C PHE A 123 15.17 -2.49 -6.23
N GLY A 124 15.92 -1.43 -6.47
CA GLY A 124 17.20 -1.52 -7.16
C GLY A 124 17.80 -0.18 -7.49
N GLU A 125 19.07 -0.21 -7.85
CA GLU A 125 19.80 0.90 -8.46
C GLU A 125 19.79 0.69 -9.98
N HIS A 126 19.20 1.63 -10.71
CA HIS A 126 19.20 1.61 -12.17
C HIS A 126 20.30 2.55 -12.68
N LYS A 127 21.32 1.98 -13.32
CA LYS A 127 22.37 2.71 -14.04
C LYS A 127 22.03 2.75 -15.52
N LEU A 128 22.09 3.93 -16.13
CA LEU A 128 21.63 4.17 -17.49
C LEU A 128 22.69 4.01 -18.58
N ALA A 129 23.96 4.02 -18.22
CA ALA A 129 25.06 4.05 -19.17
C ALA A 129 26.15 3.06 -18.80
N GLU A 130 26.85 2.53 -19.80
CA GLU A 130 28.06 1.73 -19.62
C GLU A 130 29.17 2.52 -18.90
N ASP A 131 29.13 3.87 -18.96
CA ASP A 131 30.06 4.77 -18.27
C ASP A 131 29.61 5.15 -16.83
N GLY A 132 28.43 4.70 -16.39
CA GLY A 132 27.94 4.85 -15.01
C GLY A 132 27.56 6.27 -14.57
N ARG A 133 27.53 7.26 -15.46
CA ARG A 133 27.28 8.67 -15.06
C ARG A 133 25.82 8.97 -14.71
N GLY A 134 24.87 8.34 -15.39
CA GLY A 134 23.44 8.47 -15.07
C GLY A 134 22.95 7.33 -14.19
N TRP A 135 22.30 7.67 -13.08
CA TRP A 135 21.79 6.67 -12.13
C TRP A 135 20.54 7.16 -11.41
N VAL A 136 19.69 6.22 -11.01
CA VAL A 136 18.59 6.43 -10.08
C VAL A 136 18.56 5.30 -9.06
N LYS A 137 18.46 5.67 -7.79
CA LYS A 137 18.39 4.76 -6.67
C LYS A 137 17.12 4.98 -5.88
N THR A 138 16.48 3.89 -5.53
CA THR A 138 15.18 3.86 -4.86
C THR A 138 15.32 3.29 -3.46
N HIS A 139 14.69 3.95 -2.48
CA HIS A 139 14.73 3.56 -1.07
C HIS A 139 13.39 3.81 -0.38
N CYS A 140 12.94 2.90 0.48
CA CYS A 140 11.84 3.22 1.40
C CYS A 140 12.28 4.24 2.44
N CYS A 141 11.38 5.15 2.80
CA CYS A 141 11.66 6.18 3.80
C CYS A 141 10.49 6.33 4.77
N LEU A 142 10.76 6.23 6.07
CA LEU A 142 9.76 6.46 7.12
C LEU A 142 9.50 7.95 7.39
N ALA A 143 10.34 8.83 6.85
CA ALA A 143 10.16 10.27 6.93
C ALA A 143 9.23 10.74 5.81
N ASP A 144 8.38 11.71 6.14
CA ASP A 144 7.52 12.44 5.19
C ASP A 144 6.74 11.51 4.24
N SER A 145 5.71 10.87 4.76
CA SER A 145 4.79 9.99 4.02
C SER A 145 3.56 10.76 3.54
N TRP A 146 2.97 10.28 2.44
CA TRP A 146 1.68 10.79 1.97
C TRP A 146 0.52 10.09 2.68
N HIS A 147 0.54 8.76 2.74
CA HIS A 147 -0.47 7.96 3.41
C HIS A 147 0.21 6.78 4.12
N GLY A 148 -0.29 6.40 5.28
CA GLY A 148 0.36 5.39 6.11
C GLY A 148 1.60 5.95 6.83
N GLY A 149 2.73 5.27 6.72
CA GLY A 149 3.91 5.50 7.57
C GLY A 149 5.23 5.63 6.82
N SER A 150 5.21 5.50 5.49
CA SER A 150 6.39 5.61 4.64
C SER A 150 6.06 6.18 3.27
N SER A 151 7.08 6.71 2.60
CA SER A 151 7.09 7.07 1.18
C SER A 151 8.27 6.39 0.49
N LEU A 152 8.31 6.46 -0.83
CA LEU A 152 9.46 6.01 -1.60
C LEU A 152 10.36 7.19 -1.97
N LEU A 153 11.63 7.15 -1.59
CA LEU A 153 12.62 8.16 -1.87
C LEU A 153 13.48 7.74 -3.06
N LEU A 154 13.54 8.60 -4.07
CA LEU A 154 14.37 8.45 -5.25
C LEU A 154 15.45 9.52 -5.25
N ARG A 155 16.67 9.07 -5.50
CA ARG A 155 17.82 9.94 -5.70
C ARG A 155 18.41 9.59 -7.05
N GLY A 156 18.80 10.59 -7.81
CA GLY A 156 19.42 10.32 -9.10
C GLY A 156 20.11 11.52 -9.72
N VAL A 157 20.84 11.20 -10.77
CA VAL A 157 21.59 12.14 -11.61
C VAL A 157 21.24 11.86 -13.07
N ILE A 158 20.88 12.91 -13.80
CA ILE A 158 20.54 12.85 -15.22
C ILE A 158 21.60 13.61 -16.02
N PRO A 159 22.50 12.91 -16.73
CA PRO A 159 23.52 13.54 -17.55
C PRO A 159 22.94 14.24 -18.80
N PRO A 160 23.69 15.21 -19.37
CA PRO A 160 23.39 15.89 -20.64
C PRO A 160 23.02 14.96 -21.81
N GLU A 161 23.63 13.78 -21.88
CA GLU A 161 23.61 12.88 -23.03
C GLU A 161 22.34 12.03 -23.10
N VAL A 162 21.71 11.71 -21.96
CA VAL A 162 20.57 10.78 -21.90
C VAL A 162 19.22 11.50 -21.89
N GLY A 163 19.16 12.73 -21.35
CA GLY A 163 17.94 13.56 -21.34
C GLY A 163 16.87 13.14 -20.32
N ASN A 164 16.68 11.83 -20.09
CA ASN A 164 15.73 11.30 -19.12
C ASN A 164 16.13 9.95 -18.52
N VAL A 165 15.50 9.59 -17.41
CA VAL A 165 15.65 8.30 -16.72
C VAL A 165 14.28 7.75 -16.39
N ALA A 166 13.96 6.57 -16.91
CA ALA A 166 12.73 5.89 -16.57
C ALA A 166 13.02 4.66 -15.72
N VAL A 167 12.49 4.66 -14.51
CA VAL A 167 12.59 3.54 -13.58
C VAL A 167 11.37 2.65 -13.80
N ARG A 168 11.55 1.33 -13.90
CA ARG A 168 10.46 0.34 -13.90
C ARG A 168 10.06 0.08 -12.46
N TRP A 169 8.79 0.28 -12.13
CA TRP A 169 8.35 0.27 -10.73
C TRP A 169 7.59 -0.97 -10.34
N VAL A 170 6.75 -1.45 -11.25
CA VAL A 170 5.87 -2.59 -11.01
C VAL A 170 5.59 -3.27 -12.33
N SER A 171 5.56 -4.60 -12.28
CA SER A 171 5.01 -5.40 -13.35
C SER A 171 3.53 -5.66 -13.11
N LEU A 172 2.76 -5.37 -14.13
CA LEU A 172 1.33 -5.55 -14.24
C LEU A 172 1.09 -6.64 -15.29
N GLN A 173 0.06 -7.45 -15.12
CA GLN A 173 -0.45 -8.35 -16.15
C GLN A 173 -1.97 -8.26 -16.10
N VAL A 174 -2.46 -7.08 -16.46
CA VAL A 174 -3.89 -6.75 -16.36
C VAL A 174 -4.45 -6.58 -17.76
N PRO A 175 -5.50 -7.32 -18.15
CA PRO A 175 -6.30 -6.98 -19.34
C PRO A 175 -6.83 -5.56 -19.19
N VAL A 176 -6.47 -4.68 -20.12
CA VAL A 176 -6.73 -3.26 -19.94
C VAL A 176 -8.20 -2.96 -20.22
N PRO A 177 -8.94 -2.30 -19.30
CA PRO A 177 -10.27 -1.80 -19.62
C PRO A 177 -10.16 -0.69 -20.68
N PRO A 178 -11.23 -0.40 -21.44
CA PRO A 178 -11.20 0.58 -22.54
C PRO A 178 -10.59 1.95 -22.18
N LYS A 179 -10.74 2.34 -20.90
CA LYS A 179 -10.19 3.58 -20.36
C LYS A 179 -9.67 3.34 -18.95
N ILE A 180 -8.43 3.75 -18.71
CA ILE A 180 -7.82 3.80 -17.38
C ILE A 180 -7.49 5.23 -16.98
N PHE A 181 -7.51 5.46 -15.68
CA PHE A 181 -6.93 6.65 -15.07
C PHE A 181 -5.71 6.27 -14.26
N LEU A 182 -4.72 7.16 -14.31
CA LEU A 182 -3.50 7.04 -13.53
C LEU A 182 -3.37 8.25 -12.62
N SER A 183 -2.88 8.05 -11.40
CA SER A 183 -2.46 9.15 -10.55
C SER A 183 -1.09 8.90 -9.96
N LEU A 184 -0.31 9.97 -9.83
CA LEU A 184 0.98 10.00 -9.17
C LEU A 184 1.01 11.16 -8.19
N VAL A 185 1.29 10.86 -6.92
CA VAL A 185 1.56 11.84 -5.88
C VAL A 185 3.05 11.84 -5.58
N TYR A 186 3.70 13.01 -5.68
CA TYR A 186 5.14 13.14 -5.48
C TYR A 186 5.53 14.49 -4.88
N LYS A 187 6.77 14.60 -4.40
CA LYS A 187 7.34 15.79 -3.80
C LYS A 187 8.84 15.83 -4.06
N PHE A 188 9.37 16.97 -4.50
CA PHE A 188 10.83 17.16 -4.59
C PHE A 188 11.40 17.68 -3.27
N GLU A 189 12.61 17.25 -2.93
CA GLU A 189 13.42 17.88 -1.89
C GLU A 189 14.37 18.89 -2.55
N GLY A 190 14.24 20.17 -2.16
CA GLY A 190 15.00 21.27 -2.75
C GLY A 190 14.46 21.75 -4.10
N THR A 191 15.20 22.66 -4.73
CA THR A 191 14.87 23.21 -6.06
C THR A 191 15.48 22.36 -7.15
N THR A 192 14.67 21.90 -8.10
CA THR A 192 15.13 21.15 -9.27
C THR A 192 14.27 21.47 -10.49
N ASN A 193 14.86 21.42 -11.68
CA ASN A 193 14.14 21.59 -12.94
C ASN A 193 13.68 20.24 -13.53
N VAL A 194 13.98 19.13 -12.86
CA VAL A 194 13.57 17.79 -13.27
C VAL A 194 12.05 17.67 -13.27
N ARG A 195 11.51 17.10 -14.34
CA ARG A 195 10.08 16.81 -14.48
C ARG A 195 9.83 15.34 -14.21
N VAL A 196 8.70 15.03 -13.56
CA VAL A 196 8.25 13.65 -13.30
C VAL A 196 7.02 13.33 -14.15
N ALA A 197 7.02 12.20 -14.83
CA ALA A 197 5.89 11.69 -15.59
C ALA A 197 5.70 10.19 -15.36
N LEU A 198 4.48 9.69 -15.60
CA LEU A 198 4.23 8.26 -15.69
C LEU A 198 4.40 7.80 -17.14
N GLU A 199 4.90 6.59 -17.31
CA GLU A 199 4.90 5.87 -18.57
C GLU A 199 4.43 4.45 -18.35
N LEU A 200 3.89 3.83 -19.38
CA LEU A 200 3.34 2.47 -19.31
C LEU A 200 3.72 1.68 -20.55
N THR A 201 3.90 0.38 -20.41
CA THR A 201 4.06 -0.54 -21.54
C THR A 201 2.84 -1.42 -21.68
N THR A 202 2.47 -1.69 -22.92
CA THR A 202 1.37 -2.60 -23.26
C THR A 202 1.83 -3.65 -24.26
N GLU A 203 1.26 -4.83 -24.17
CA GLU A 203 1.41 -5.89 -25.16
C GLU A 203 0.08 -6.17 -25.84
N ASP A 204 0.09 -6.55 -27.10
CA ASP A 204 -1.13 -6.99 -27.79
C ASP A 204 -1.70 -8.23 -27.07
N ALA A 205 -3.01 -8.23 -26.81
CA ALA A 205 -3.67 -9.38 -26.19
C ALA A 205 -3.55 -10.64 -27.06
N SER A 206 -3.36 -10.49 -28.38
CA SER A 206 -3.20 -11.61 -29.31
C SER A 206 -1.84 -12.34 -29.20
N SER A 207 -0.81 -11.69 -28.63
CA SER A 207 0.52 -12.28 -28.44
C SER A 207 0.77 -12.86 -27.05
N CYS A 208 -0.18 -12.70 -26.11
CA CYS A 208 -0.04 -13.18 -24.74
C CYS A 208 -0.21 -14.71 -24.63
N HIS A 209 0.89 -15.46 -24.65
CA HIS A 209 0.90 -16.88 -24.26
C HIS A 209 1.11 -17.03 -22.74
N ILE A 210 0.04 -17.36 -22.01
CA ILE A 210 0.09 -17.74 -20.58
C ILE A 210 0.68 -19.15 -20.50
N GLY A 211 2.00 -19.29 -20.65
CA GLY A 211 2.65 -20.61 -20.66
C GLY A 211 4.14 -20.60 -20.38
N SER A 212 4.84 -19.49 -20.62
CA SER A 212 6.26 -19.37 -20.30
C SER A 212 6.48 -18.31 -19.24
N ILE A 213 7.23 -18.67 -18.19
CA ILE A 213 7.99 -17.70 -17.38
C ILE A 213 9.09 -17.14 -18.28
N SER A 214 8.69 -16.36 -19.29
CA SER A 214 9.61 -15.60 -20.12
C SER A 214 10.03 -14.40 -19.31
N VAL A 215 11.34 -14.26 -19.10
CA VAL A 215 11.96 -12.99 -18.74
C VAL A 215 11.33 -11.96 -19.67
N LEU A 216 10.51 -11.06 -19.12
CA LEU A 216 9.79 -10.03 -19.87
C LEU A 216 10.85 -9.16 -20.55
N ASN A 217 11.16 -9.48 -21.81
CA ASN A 217 11.96 -8.62 -22.65
C ASN A 217 11.17 -7.33 -22.83
N ALA A 218 11.61 -6.26 -22.18
CA ALA A 218 10.99 -4.94 -22.21
C ALA A 218 10.98 -4.29 -23.62
N GLU A 219 11.43 -5.00 -24.65
CA GLU A 219 11.66 -4.49 -26.00
C GLU A 219 10.53 -4.80 -26.99
N THR A 220 9.61 -5.73 -26.70
CA THR A 220 8.52 -6.11 -27.62
C THR A 220 7.19 -5.38 -27.38
N GLY A 221 7.05 -4.68 -26.26
CA GLY A 221 5.83 -3.94 -25.90
C GLY A 221 5.78 -2.51 -26.46
N SER A 222 4.57 -2.00 -26.68
CA SER A 222 4.35 -0.58 -27.02
C SER A 222 4.46 0.30 -25.77
N ARG A 223 5.34 1.31 -25.79
CA ARG A 223 5.52 2.26 -24.69
C ARG A 223 4.68 3.51 -24.89
N HIS A 224 3.95 3.92 -23.86
CA HIS A 224 3.07 5.08 -23.88
C HIS A 224 3.47 6.08 -22.80
N SER A 225 3.56 7.35 -23.17
CA SER A 225 3.84 8.47 -22.26
C SER A 225 2.61 9.38 -22.18
N PRO A 226 1.62 9.05 -21.32
CA PRO A 226 0.39 9.81 -21.23
C PRO A 226 0.65 11.25 -20.77
N ARG A 227 -0.15 12.19 -21.29
CA ARG A 227 -0.04 13.60 -20.91
C ARG A 227 -0.80 13.87 -19.61
N PRO A 228 -0.23 14.64 -18.66
CA PRO A 228 -0.96 15.04 -17.47
C PRO A 228 -2.22 15.83 -17.83
N LEU A 229 -3.32 15.50 -17.17
CA LEU A 229 -4.55 16.26 -17.22
C LEU A 229 -4.35 17.60 -16.50
N ARG A 230 -4.77 18.70 -17.15
CA ARG A 230 -4.75 20.04 -16.54
C ARG A 230 -5.87 20.23 -15.53
N VAL A 231 -7.06 19.75 -15.89
CA VAL A 231 -8.26 19.76 -15.06
C VAL A 231 -8.90 18.39 -15.19
N PRO A 232 -9.22 17.71 -14.09
CA PRO A 232 -9.87 16.42 -14.18
C PRO A 232 -11.34 16.54 -14.63
N PRO A 233 -11.90 15.48 -15.25
CA PRO A 233 -13.31 15.48 -15.62
C PRO A 233 -14.22 15.71 -14.41
N SER A 234 -15.21 16.61 -14.54
CA SER A 234 -16.11 16.98 -13.42
C SER A 234 -16.87 15.80 -12.83
N LYS A 235 -17.27 14.83 -13.67
CA LYS A 235 -17.91 13.57 -13.25
C LYS A 235 -17.02 12.70 -12.34
N LEU A 236 -15.71 12.95 -12.34
CA LEU A 236 -14.72 12.24 -11.55
C LEU A 236 -14.16 13.09 -10.41
N ALA A 237 -14.83 14.19 -10.05
CA ALA A 237 -14.41 15.06 -8.95
C ALA A 237 -14.20 14.29 -7.63
N ARG A 238 -14.94 13.19 -7.41
CA ARG A 238 -14.77 12.29 -6.25
C ARG A 238 -13.37 11.67 -6.19
N TRP A 239 -12.80 11.30 -7.34
CA TRP A 239 -11.44 10.75 -7.49
C TRP A 239 -10.39 11.83 -7.61
N ALA A 240 -10.66 12.79 -8.48
CA ALA A 240 -9.67 13.74 -8.93
C ALA A 240 -9.69 15.06 -8.17
N GLY A 241 -10.46 15.17 -7.08
CA GLY A 241 -10.66 16.42 -6.34
C GLY A 241 -9.36 17.07 -5.83
N ARG A 242 -8.24 16.35 -5.89
CA ARG A 242 -6.90 16.76 -5.46
C ARG A 242 -5.89 16.86 -6.62
N CYS A 243 -6.25 16.46 -7.84
CA CYS A 243 -5.39 16.48 -9.02
C CYS A 243 -5.03 17.92 -9.42
N GLY A 244 -3.75 18.17 -9.72
CA GLY A 244 -3.28 19.47 -10.21
C GLY A 244 -3.22 20.56 -9.12
N GLN A 245 -3.54 20.24 -7.87
CA GLN A 245 -3.46 21.15 -6.74
C GLN A 245 -2.15 20.94 -5.96
N GLN A 246 -1.68 22.00 -5.32
CA GLN A 246 -0.64 21.90 -4.30
C GLN A 246 -1.27 21.38 -3.02
N LEU A 247 -0.82 20.22 -2.56
CA LEU A 247 -1.38 19.51 -1.43
C LEU A 247 -0.61 19.87 -0.14
N SER A 248 -1.20 19.54 1.01
CA SER A 248 -0.58 19.78 2.31
C SER A 248 0.83 19.20 2.37
N GLY A 249 1.79 19.93 2.92
CA GLY A 249 3.17 19.45 3.04
C GLY A 249 3.99 19.50 1.75
N GLY A 250 3.51 20.18 0.70
CA GLY A 250 4.26 20.37 -0.55
C GLY A 250 4.16 19.20 -1.54
N TRP A 251 3.22 18.28 -1.30
CA TRP A 251 2.91 17.19 -2.23
C TRP A 251 2.21 17.72 -3.50
N ILE A 252 2.52 17.10 -4.63
CA ILE A 252 1.97 17.42 -5.95
C ILE A 252 1.29 16.16 -6.47
N GLN A 253 0.04 16.27 -6.91
CA GLN A 253 -0.66 15.18 -7.59
C GLN A 253 -0.81 15.45 -9.08
N ARG A 254 -0.37 14.50 -9.90
CA ARG A 254 -0.62 14.44 -11.34
C ARG A 254 -1.59 13.33 -11.64
N CYS A 255 -2.46 13.57 -12.62
CA CYS A 255 -3.47 12.62 -13.06
C CYS A 255 -3.41 12.50 -14.57
N TYR A 256 -3.66 11.31 -15.08
CA TYR A 256 -3.54 10.99 -16.49
C TYR A 256 -4.77 10.17 -16.92
N GLU A 257 -5.16 10.32 -18.18
CA GLU A 257 -6.17 9.50 -18.84
C GLU A 257 -5.50 8.75 -19.98
N THR A 258 -5.82 7.47 -20.14
CA THR A 258 -5.33 6.68 -21.28
C THR A 258 -6.44 5.78 -21.77
N ASN A 259 -6.68 5.82 -23.09
CA ASN A 259 -7.59 4.91 -23.78
C ASN A 259 -6.74 3.81 -24.39
N LEU A 260 -7.00 2.58 -23.98
CA LEU A 260 -6.24 1.39 -24.37
C LEU A 260 -7.25 0.32 -24.74
N HIS A 261 -7.05 -0.34 -25.87
CA HIS A 261 -7.99 -1.33 -26.40
C HIS A 261 -7.23 -2.56 -26.89
N GLY A 262 -7.73 -3.74 -26.53
CA GLY A 262 -7.19 -5.01 -27.03
C GLY A 262 -5.76 -5.31 -26.57
N CYS A 263 -5.34 -4.81 -25.42
CA CYS A 263 -3.97 -5.02 -24.92
C CYS A 263 -3.94 -5.44 -23.44
N LEU A 264 -2.78 -5.95 -23.02
CA LEU A 264 -2.41 -6.21 -21.63
C LEU A 264 -1.50 -5.08 -21.14
N LEU A 265 -1.79 -4.52 -19.97
CA LEU A 265 -0.89 -3.57 -19.30
C LEU A 265 0.22 -4.38 -18.62
N GLN A 266 1.46 -4.14 -19.04
CA GLN A 266 2.64 -4.92 -18.65
C GLN A 266 3.46 -4.26 -17.54
N ASP A 267 3.80 -2.98 -17.67
CA ASP A 267 4.65 -2.31 -16.68
C ASP A 267 4.25 -0.86 -16.52
N LEU A 268 4.52 -0.35 -15.32
CA LEU A 268 4.45 1.07 -15.01
C LEU A 268 5.83 1.60 -14.68
N PHE A 269 6.15 2.74 -15.27
CA PHE A 269 7.40 3.44 -15.09
C PHE A 269 7.16 4.85 -14.55
N VAL A 270 8.13 5.34 -13.80
CA VAL A 270 8.23 6.76 -13.45
C VAL A 270 9.44 7.33 -14.18
N ASN A 271 9.16 8.30 -15.06
CA ASN A 271 10.15 8.97 -15.88
C ASN A 271 10.54 10.32 -15.27
N PHE A 272 11.84 10.53 -15.10
CA PHE A 272 12.47 11.77 -14.68
C PHE A 272 13.18 12.37 -15.87
N SER A 273 12.80 13.57 -16.31
CA SER A 273 13.36 14.19 -17.50
C SER A 273 13.88 15.59 -17.21
N ARG A 274 15.03 15.94 -17.79
CA ARG A 274 15.54 17.32 -17.76
C ARG A 274 14.69 18.25 -18.65
N PRO A 275 14.73 19.57 -18.42
CA PRO A 275 14.16 20.52 -19.36
C PRO A 275 14.73 20.32 -20.77
N PRO A 276 13.90 20.39 -21.83
CA PRO A 276 14.36 20.28 -23.20
C PRO A 276 15.47 21.29 -23.49
N GLY A 277 16.58 20.83 -24.10
CA GLY A 277 17.72 21.68 -24.45
C GLY A 277 18.70 21.98 -23.31
N SER A 278 18.46 21.47 -22.10
CA SER A 278 19.45 21.61 -21.02
C SER A 278 20.75 20.87 -21.36
N GLN A 279 21.88 21.55 -21.19
CA GLN A 279 23.23 20.99 -21.32
C GLN A 279 23.89 20.73 -19.96
N VAL A 280 23.13 20.96 -18.88
CA VAL A 280 23.62 20.81 -17.51
C VAL A 280 23.13 19.48 -16.95
N GLU A 281 24.01 18.80 -16.21
CA GLU A 281 23.66 17.65 -15.39
C GLU A 281 22.70 18.08 -14.29
N GLU A 282 21.62 17.33 -14.09
CA GLU A 282 20.62 17.64 -13.06
C GLU A 282 20.57 16.49 -12.06
N SER A 283 20.80 16.81 -10.78
CA SER A 283 20.54 15.90 -9.68
C SER A 283 19.16 16.15 -9.11
N PHE A 284 18.53 15.11 -8.58
CA PHE A 284 17.23 15.24 -7.95
C PHE A 284 17.08 14.31 -6.76
N ILE A 285 16.24 14.75 -5.82
CA ILE A 285 15.70 13.93 -4.74
C ILE A 285 14.18 14.07 -4.81
N CYS A 286 13.49 12.97 -5.09
CA CYS A 286 12.04 12.95 -5.26
C CYS A 286 11.42 11.89 -4.36
N ARG A 287 10.40 12.26 -3.60
CA ARG A 287 9.56 11.35 -2.83
C ARG A 287 8.32 11.03 -3.65
N LEU A 288 8.01 9.75 -3.82
CA LEU A 288 6.70 9.33 -4.30
C LEU A 288 5.86 8.90 -3.11
N GLY A 289 4.66 9.45 -3.05
CA GLY A 289 3.72 9.25 -1.95
C GLY A 289 2.58 8.33 -2.32
N GLU A 290 2.21 8.25 -3.60
CA GLU A 290 1.15 7.36 -4.08
C GLU A 290 1.19 7.17 -5.58
N ILE A 291 0.85 5.96 -6.02
CA ILE A 291 0.54 5.64 -7.39
C ILE A 291 -0.81 4.93 -7.44
N GLN A 292 -1.65 5.30 -8.41
CA GLN A 292 -2.93 4.67 -8.68
C GLN A 292 -3.04 4.31 -10.17
N VAL A 293 -3.56 3.12 -10.45
CA VAL A 293 -4.05 2.67 -11.76
C VAL A 293 -5.47 2.15 -11.53
N VAL A 294 -6.44 2.81 -12.15
CA VAL A 294 -7.87 2.55 -11.87
C VAL A 294 -8.67 2.47 -13.17
N ASP A 295 -9.66 1.58 -13.20
CA ASP A 295 -10.63 1.50 -14.29
C ASP A 295 -11.56 2.71 -14.22
N ALA A 296 -11.75 3.41 -15.34
CA ALA A 296 -12.68 4.52 -15.44
C ALA A 296 -14.11 4.16 -15.01
N ASN A 297 -14.56 2.95 -15.33
CA ASN A 297 -15.92 2.51 -15.01
C ASN A 297 -16.08 2.22 -13.52
N SER A 298 -15.04 1.70 -12.85
CA SER A 298 -15.09 1.43 -11.41
C SER A 298 -15.23 2.72 -10.59
N LEU A 299 -14.67 3.84 -11.07
CA LEU A 299 -14.81 5.15 -10.40
C LEU A 299 -16.24 5.69 -10.41
N LEU A 300 -17.04 5.30 -11.42
CA LEU A 300 -18.43 5.73 -11.58
C LEU A 300 -19.43 4.76 -10.95
N ALA A 301 -18.99 3.56 -10.58
CA ALA A 301 -19.83 2.58 -9.92
C ALA A 301 -20.29 3.07 -8.52
N PRO A 302 -21.47 2.62 -8.06
CA PRO A 302 -21.88 2.78 -6.67
C PRO A 302 -20.83 2.19 -5.71
N LEU A 303 -20.65 2.82 -4.56
CA LEU A 303 -19.74 2.30 -3.54
C LEU A 303 -20.35 1.02 -2.94
N PRO A 304 -19.58 -0.05 -2.74
CA PRO A 304 -20.08 -1.22 -2.04
C PRO A 304 -20.38 -0.89 -0.59
N HIS A 305 -21.52 -1.39 -0.08
CA HIS A 305 -21.88 -1.30 1.34
C HIS A 305 -21.14 -2.35 2.16
N VAL A 306 -20.86 -2.05 3.42
CA VAL A 306 -20.44 -3.07 4.40
C VAL A 306 -21.67 -3.84 4.87
N GLN A 307 -21.65 -5.16 4.70
CA GLN A 307 -22.80 -6.04 4.96
C GLN A 307 -22.55 -6.94 6.17
N ASN A 308 -23.64 -7.49 6.72
CA ASN A 308 -23.62 -8.55 7.74
C ASN A 308 -22.72 -8.23 8.94
N VAL A 309 -22.84 -7.02 9.50
CA VAL A 309 -22.06 -6.66 10.69
C VAL A 309 -22.65 -7.39 11.91
N THR A 310 -21.83 -8.22 12.55
CA THR A 310 -22.23 -9.01 13.72
C THR A 310 -21.28 -8.80 14.89
N ILE A 311 -21.79 -8.98 16.11
CA ILE A 311 -21.03 -8.88 17.36
C ILE A 311 -21.00 -10.27 18.01
N SER A 312 -19.82 -10.71 18.43
CA SER A 312 -19.61 -11.99 19.10
C SER A 312 -18.58 -11.89 20.23
N GLN A 313 -18.40 -12.98 20.99
CA GLN A 313 -17.39 -13.08 22.05
C GLN A 313 -17.40 -11.90 23.03
N VAL A 314 -18.60 -11.52 23.46
CA VAL A 314 -18.86 -10.40 24.36
C VAL A 314 -18.38 -10.77 25.76
N CYS A 315 -17.62 -9.89 26.39
CA CYS A 315 -17.09 -10.02 27.73
C CYS A 315 -17.17 -8.67 28.43
N TRP A 316 -17.67 -8.69 29.66
CA TRP A 316 -17.83 -7.51 30.52
C TRP A 316 -16.81 -7.56 31.65
N LEU A 317 -16.09 -6.46 31.82
CA LEU A 317 -15.22 -6.23 32.96
C LEU A 317 -15.93 -5.30 33.96
N PRO A 318 -15.80 -5.59 35.27
CA PRO A 318 -16.41 -4.79 36.31
C PRO A 318 -15.80 -3.37 36.35
N PRO A 319 -16.49 -2.42 37.00
CA PRO A 319 -16.00 -1.06 37.13
C PRO A 319 -14.63 -0.99 37.81
N THR A 320 -13.70 -0.25 37.23
CA THR A 320 -12.53 0.21 37.99
C THR A 320 -13.03 1.21 39.03
N SER A 321 -12.90 0.88 40.31
CA SER A 321 -13.29 1.73 41.43
C SER A 321 -12.54 3.07 41.37
N GLY A 322 -13.23 4.15 41.00
CA GLY A 322 -12.68 5.49 40.91
C GLY A 322 -13.70 6.55 41.31
N SER A 323 -13.42 7.21 42.44
CA SER A 323 -14.05 8.41 43.02
C SER A 323 -15.57 8.37 43.24
N GLU A 324 -15.99 8.51 44.50
CA GLU A 324 -17.38 8.71 44.91
C GLU A 324 -18.04 9.83 44.08
N GLY A 325 -19.09 9.49 43.32
CA GLY A 325 -19.95 10.45 42.62
C GLY A 325 -20.02 10.34 41.10
N LEU A 326 -19.17 9.53 40.45
CA LEU A 326 -19.28 9.25 39.00
C LEU A 326 -20.19 8.03 38.73
N PRO A 327 -20.96 8.02 37.63
CA PRO A 327 -21.69 6.83 37.20
C PRO A 327 -20.69 5.69 36.99
N ALA A 328 -21.02 4.49 37.51
CA ALA A 328 -20.15 3.33 37.36
C ALA A 328 -19.87 3.07 35.87
N GLN A 329 -18.61 2.84 35.52
CA GLN A 329 -18.20 2.54 34.16
C GLN A 329 -17.94 1.03 34.01
N LEU A 330 -18.28 0.44 32.88
CA LEU A 330 -18.02 -0.98 32.57
C LEU A 330 -17.01 -1.08 31.44
N GLY A 331 -16.18 -2.13 31.45
CA GLY A 331 -15.31 -2.44 30.33
C GLY A 331 -15.96 -3.46 29.39
N LEU A 332 -16.27 -3.06 28.16
CA LEU A 332 -16.81 -3.95 27.13
C LEU A 332 -15.70 -4.45 26.20
N SER A 333 -15.54 -5.77 26.12
CA SER A 333 -14.74 -6.42 25.08
C SER A 333 -15.64 -7.26 24.17
N CYS A 334 -15.50 -7.14 22.85
CA CYS A 334 -16.27 -7.92 21.89
C CYS A 334 -15.53 -8.03 20.56
N THR A 335 -15.94 -8.97 19.71
CA THR A 335 -15.38 -9.16 18.38
C THR A 335 -16.43 -8.81 17.33
N LEU A 336 -16.10 -7.86 16.46
CA LEU A 336 -16.91 -7.45 15.32
C LEU A 336 -16.50 -8.26 14.08
N HIS A 337 -17.48 -8.69 13.30
CA HIS A 337 -17.28 -9.31 11.98
C HIS A 337 -18.19 -8.65 10.95
N TRP A 338 -17.77 -8.62 9.68
CA TRP A 338 -18.59 -8.11 8.58
C TRP A 338 -18.24 -8.80 7.25
N SER A 339 -18.92 -8.43 6.17
CA SER A 339 -18.66 -8.90 4.82
C SER A 339 -18.31 -7.74 3.90
N TYR A 340 -17.14 -7.81 3.25
CA TYR A 340 -16.68 -6.84 2.27
C TYR A 340 -15.57 -7.42 1.38
N LEU A 341 -15.48 -6.98 0.11
CA LEU A 341 -14.40 -7.39 -0.81
C LEU A 341 -13.11 -6.62 -0.52
N LEU A 342 -12.14 -7.26 0.15
CA LEU A 342 -10.89 -6.65 0.59
C LEU A 342 -10.06 -6.04 -0.56
N ARG A 343 -10.18 -6.56 -1.79
CA ARG A 343 -9.44 -6.04 -2.94
C ARG A 343 -9.76 -4.58 -3.29
N HIS A 344 -10.91 -4.04 -2.86
CA HIS A 344 -11.35 -2.67 -3.16
C HIS A 344 -11.08 -1.66 -2.02
N VAL A 345 -10.59 -2.12 -0.86
CA VAL A 345 -10.33 -1.25 0.31
C VAL A 345 -8.88 -1.36 0.76
N ARG A 346 -8.39 -0.29 1.41
CA ARG A 346 -7.13 -0.30 2.17
C ARG A 346 -7.32 -0.86 3.58
N GLY A 347 -8.54 -0.79 4.09
CA GLY A 347 -8.91 -1.24 5.42
C GLY A 347 -10.23 -0.61 5.85
N PHE A 348 -10.49 -0.66 7.14
CA PHE A 348 -11.70 -0.17 7.78
C PHE A 348 -11.33 0.69 8.98
N ARG A 349 -12.09 1.77 9.17
CA ARG A 349 -12.05 2.58 10.38
C ARG A 349 -13.21 2.15 11.25
N ILE A 350 -12.90 1.71 12.47
CA ILE A 350 -13.90 1.22 13.41
C ILE A 350 -14.20 2.36 14.37
N HIS A 351 -15.49 2.62 14.56
CA HIS A 351 -15.96 3.64 15.46
C HIS A 351 -17.05 3.10 16.38
N SER A 352 -17.28 3.78 17.50
CA SER A 352 -18.41 3.52 18.38
C SER A 352 -19.20 4.79 18.69
N TRP A 353 -20.48 4.59 18.96
CA TRP A 353 -21.40 5.58 19.51
C TRP A 353 -22.05 4.99 20.76
N GLN A 354 -22.20 5.80 21.80
CA GLN A 354 -22.89 5.40 23.03
C GLN A 354 -24.15 6.25 23.20
N THR A 355 -25.23 5.61 23.63
CA THR A 355 -26.49 6.30 23.95
C THR A 355 -27.05 5.70 25.23
N THR A 356 -27.28 6.55 26.22
CA THR A 356 -27.93 6.19 27.49
C THR A 356 -29.26 6.95 27.63
N GLY A 357 -30.33 6.21 27.90
CA GLY A 357 -31.63 6.78 28.30
C GLY A 357 -32.62 7.08 27.18
N SER A 358 -33.89 6.83 27.52
CA SER A 358 -35.09 6.91 26.69
C SER A 358 -35.49 8.33 26.28
N SER A 359 -35.17 8.72 25.06
CA SER A 359 -35.89 9.80 24.37
C SER A 359 -36.31 9.29 22.98
N PRO A 360 -37.62 9.06 22.72
CA PRO A 360 -38.12 8.74 21.39
C PRO A 360 -38.27 10.00 20.52
N SER A 361 -37.51 11.07 20.80
CA SER A 361 -37.44 12.23 19.93
C SER A 361 -36.57 11.89 18.73
N ARG A 362 -37.23 11.83 17.59
CA ARG A 362 -36.71 11.68 16.23
C ARG A 362 -35.93 12.93 15.79
N GLU A 363 -35.19 13.56 16.70
CA GLU A 363 -34.27 14.65 16.39
C GLU A 363 -32.88 14.04 16.16
N PRO A 364 -32.22 14.34 15.02
CA PRO A 364 -30.87 13.86 14.80
C PRO A 364 -29.97 14.44 15.89
N PRO A 365 -29.22 13.63 16.65
CA PRO A 365 -28.27 14.17 17.61
C PRO A 365 -27.35 15.14 16.89
N GLY A 366 -27.34 16.40 17.34
CA GLY A 366 -26.48 17.44 16.80
C GLY A 366 -25.01 17.09 17.01
N LEU A 367 -24.23 17.14 15.93
CA LEU A 367 -22.76 17.31 15.84
C LEU A 367 -21.81 16.41 16.64
N GLU A 368 -22.24 15.46 17.46
CA GLU A 368 -21.31 14.50 18.06
C GLU A 368 -20.76 13.56 16.98
N LYS A 369 -19.43 13.43 16.91
CA LYS A 369 -18.76 12.53 15.97
C LYS A 369 -18.56 11.19 16.66
N PRO A 370 -18.78 10.06 15.97
CA PRO A 370 -18.53 8.75 16.56
C PRO A 370 -17.07 8.63 16.99
N THR A 371 -16.83 7.98 18.12
CA THR A 371 -15.50 7.81 18.69
C THR A 371 -14.73 6.79 17.87
N PHE A 372 -13.55 7.18 17.37
CA PHE A 372 -12.67 6.28 16.63
C PHE A 372 -12.04 5.25 17.58
N LEU A 373 -12.24 3.96 17.29
CA LEU A 373 -11.69 2.85 18.08
C LEU A 373 -10.38 2.31 17.51
N GLY A 374 -10.23 2.27 16.18
CA GLY A 374 -9.03 1.73 15.55
C GLY A 374 -9.21 1.37 14.08
N LEU A 375 -8.20 0.68 13.55
CA LEU A 375 -8.15 0.24 12.15
C LEU A 375 -8.24 -1.28 12.08
N ALA A 376 -8.96 -1.78 11.09
CA ALA A 376 -8.95 -3.18 10.69
C ALA A 376 -8.50 -3.30 9.24
N PHE A 377 -7.68 -4.30 8.93
CA PHE A 377 -7.20 -4.59 7.57
C PHE A 377 -7.78 -5.92 7.03
N VAL A 378 -8.72 -6.48 7.79
CA VAL A 378 -9.49 -7.69 7.50
C VAL A 378 -10.94 -7.45 7.91
N ASN A 379 -11.85 -8.35 7.57
CA ASN A 379 -13.28 -8.23 7.87
C ASN A 379 -13.65 -8.55 9.33
N GLN A 380 -12.75 -8.21 10.27
CA GLN A 380 -12.88 -8.51 11.69
C GLN A 380 -12.11 -7.48 12.52
N TYR A 381 -12.64 -7.15 13.71
CA TYR A 381 -11.97 -6.28 14.68
C TYR A 381 -12.28 -6.70 16.12
N ARG A 382 -11.26 -6.77 16.98
CA ARG A 382 -11.44 -7.01 18.42
C ARG A 382 -11.48 -5.67 19.15
N VAL A 383 -12.63 -5.37 19.74
CA VAL A 383 -12.79 -4.29 20.71
C VAL A 383 -12.34 -4.82 22.07
N VAL A 384 -11.43 -4.10 22.73
CA VAL A 384 -10.89 -4.48 24.05
C VAL A 384 -11.14 -3.34 25.01
N ASN A 385 -11.78 -3.66 26.13
CA ASN A 385 -11.99 -2.77 27.28
C ASN A 385 -12.56 -1.38 26.91
N LEU A 386 -13.52 -1.36 25.98
CA LEU A 386 -14.25 -0.14 25.65
C LEU A 386 -15.03 0.30 26.88
N VAL A 387 -14.73 1.49 27.39
CA VAL A 387 -15.41 2.07 28.54
C VAL A 387 -16.82 2.48 28.14
N VAL A 388 -17.82 1.94 28.83
CA VAL A 388 -19.24 2.28 28.63
C VAL A 388 -19.93 2.59 29.95
N GLU A 389 -21.00 3.38 29.93
CA GLU A 389 -21.75 3.71 31.13
C GLU A 389 -22.53 2.49 31.66
N ALA A 390 -22.48 2.24 32.97
CA ALA A 390 -23.34 1.26 33.61
C ALA A 390 -24.79 1.75 33.61
N THR A 391 -25.70 0.85 33.28
CA THR A 391 -27.14 1.11 33.28
C THR A 391 -27.72 0.98 34.69
N ARG A 392 -28.72 1.79 35.02
CA ARG A 392 -29.52 1.59 36.23
C ARG A 392 -30.46 0.39 36.07
N PRO A 393 -30.91 -0.26 37.15
CA PRO A 393 -31.96 -1.27 37.08
C PRO A 393 -33.19 -0.73 36.33
N GLY A 394 -33.68 -1.49 35.35
CA GLY A 394 -34.81 -1.10 34.50
C GLY A 394 -34.49 -0.15 33.35
N GLN A 395 -33.21 0.18 33.11
CA GLN A 395 -32.75 0.92 31.93
C GLN A 395 -31.87 0.06 31.04
N ASP A 396 -32.00 0.27 29.72
CA ASP A 396 -31.12 -0.31 28.72
C ASP A 396 -30.06 0.70 28.27
N GLY A 397 -28.84 0.20 28.12
CA GLY A 397 -27.71 0.88 27.50
C GLY A 397 -27.53 0.37 26.08
N ARG A 398 -27.04 1.25 25.21
CA ARG A 398 -26.80 0.90 23.80
C ARG A 398 -25.43 1.40 23.34
N VAL A 399 -24.64 0.48 22.81
CA VAL A 399 -23.41 0.78 22.06
C VAL A 399 -23.66 0.45 20.60
N GLU A 400 -23.52 1.43 19.71
CA GLU A 400 -23.53 1.20 18.26
C GLU A 400 -22.08 1.20 17.75
N PHE A 401 -21.71 0.16 17.01
CA PHE A 401 -20.45 0.06 16.30
C PHE A 401 -20.65 0.39 14.84
N LEU A 402 -19.75 1.21 14.30
CA LEU A 402 -19.75 1.64 12.91
C LEU A 402 -18.47 1.17 12.22
N VAL A 403 -18.62 0.60 11.03
CA VAL A 403 -17.52 0.11 10.19
C VAL A 403 -17.47 0.95 8.92
N GLU A 404 -16.52 1.89 8.88
CA GLU A 404 -16.27 2.75 7.73
C GLU A 404 -15.26 2.07 6.80
N PRO A 405 -15.63 1.68 5.56
CA PRO A 405 -14.67 1.18 4.59
C PRO A 405 -13.81 2.33 4.06
N VAL A 406 -12.52 2.09 3.84
CA VAL A 406 -11.58 3.04 3.23
C VAL A 406 -11.23 2.57 1.81
N PRO A 407 -11.86 3.09 0.75
CA PRO A 407 -11.61 2.66 -0.63
C PRO A 407 -10.16 2.91 -1.05
N LYS A 408 -9.63 2.07 -1.92
CA LYS A 408 -8.25 2.22 -2.44
C LYS A 408 -8.04 3.51 -3.20
N GLU A 409 -9.05 3.92 -3.96
CA GLU A 409 -9.10 5.14 -4.75
C GLU A 409 -9.11 6.42 -3.88
N GLY A 410 -9.38 6.27 -2.58
CA GLY A 410 -9.26 7.35 -1.59
C GLY A 410 -10.49 8.24 -1.43
N PHE A 411 -11.66 7.77 -1.85
CA PHE A 411 -12.92 8.48 -1.68
C PHE A 411 -13.35 8.54 -0.22
N LEU A 412 -14.05 9.63 0.14
CA LEU A 412 -14.85 9.64 1.35
C LEU A 412 -16.13 8.83 1.11
N VAL A 413 -16.40 7.91 2.02
CA VAL A 413 -17.59 7.06 1.96
C VAL A 413 -18.67 7.69 2.84
N PRO A 414 -19.86 8.02 2.30
CA PRO A 414 -20.96 8.55 3.10
C PRO A 414 -21.33 7.59 4.24
N GLN A 415 -21.73 8.12 5.39
CA GLN A 415 -22.06 7.31 6.58
C GLN A 415 -23.26 6.35 6.37
N ALA A 416 -24.07 6.58 5.34
CA ALA A 416 -25.16 5.68 4.94
C ALA A 416 -24.64 4.32 4.39
N GLU A 417 -23.40 4.31 3.89
CA GLU A 417 -22.75 3.13 3.31
C GLU A 417 -21.94 2.33 4.35
N TRP A 418 -21.79 2.87 5.57
CA TRP A 418 -21.03 2.25 6.64
C TRP A 418 -21.81 1.08 7.23
N GLY A 419 -21.08 0.05 7.64
CA GLY A 419 -21.65 -1.09 8.34
C GLY A 419 -22.00 -0.71 9.76
N ARG A 420 -23.09 -1.28 10.30
CA ARG A 420 -23.58 -0.93 11.64
C ARG A 420 -24.03 -2.16 12.40
N ALA A 421 -23.70 -2.23 13.69
CA ALA A 421 -24.25 -3.19 14.62
C ALA A 421 -24.45 -2.54 15.98
N ALA A 422 -25.51 -2.88 16.70
CA ALA A 422 -25.77 -2.37 18.04
C ALA A 422 -25.75 -3.51 19.06
N LEU A 423 -25.11 -3.26 20.20
CA LEU A 423 -25.19 -4.08 21.40
C LEU A 423 -26.08 -3.37 22.41
N ILE A 424 -27.16 -4.04 22.83
CA ILE A 424 -28.05 -3.58 23.90
C ILE A 424 -27.70 -4.38 25.16
N TYR A 425 -27.59 -3.70 26.29
CA TYR A 425 -27.23 -4.30 27.57
C TYR A 425 -28.02 -3.65 28.71
N SER A 426 -28.24 -4.39 29.78
CA SER A 426 -28.97 -3.95 30.97
C SER A 426 -28.27 -4.44 32.23
N ALA A 427 -28.57 -3.82 33.37
CA ALA A 427 -28.13 -4.33 34.66
C ALA A 427 -28.76 -5.72 34.92
N PRO A 428 -28.05 -6.63 35.61
CA PRO A 428 -28.66 -7.86 36.13
C PRO A 428 -29.88 -7.50 36.98
N GLN A 429 -30.95 -8.29 36.87
CA GLN A 429 -32.16 -8.14 37.69
C GLN A 429 -31.92 -8.56 39.14
#